data_AF-A0A369UNX3-F1
#
_entry.id   AF-A0A369UNX3-F1
#
_cell.length_a   1.000
_cell.length_b   1.000
_cell.length_c   1.000
_cell.angle_alpha   90.00
_cell.angle_beta   90.00
_cell.angle_gamma   90.00
#
_symmetry.space_group_name_H-M   'P 1'
#
loop_
_entity.id
_entity.type
_entity.pdbx_description
1 polymer ?
#
loop_
_entity_poly.entity_id
_entity_poly.type
_entity_poly.pdbx_seq_one_letter_code
_entity_poly.pdbx_strand_id
1 'polypeptide(L)'
;MKIVLVAAFVLVIFLTGRIGFWLALLSGLGFVVGAVMVLLVAGRMLGKKAAPASEQPAGAVEASDASPASSAESVASAADPVELTPAIEALQAGHHQQAIQLAQPYVDDPRSKVRIDALRLTGFGHAGLGQYALAYPCWLAIAEAEPTSLNYLNVTSTAAVIGRFDEAEAAYAQCERLVTQEGGGDPAQGLIFHGQNQANFLASLAQAERPDLAFKYLQPLANFYRSLHITDSHFLYVRNMPFFEVFLEQSLPLVRKVLDESALVAWYRTVYDAVDEEGKALFATYQVPH
;
A
#
# COMPACT_ATOMS: atom_id res chain seq x y z
N MET A 1 -32.69 -1.91 -16.90
CA MET A 1 -31.65 -0.88 -16.65
C MET A 1 -30.82 -1.10 -15.39
N LYS A 2 -31.39 -1.45 -14.23
CA LYS A 2 -30.61 -1.62 -12.98
C LYS A 2 -29.58 -2.78 -13.00
N ILE A 3 -29.90 -3.90 -13.65
CA ILE A 3 -29.00 -5.08 -13.73
C ILE A 3 -27.76 -4.81 -14.60
N VAL A 4 -27.92 -4.04 -15.68
CA VAL A 4 -26.80 -3.66 -16.56
C VAL A 4 -25.85 -2.68 -15.87
N LEU A 5 -26.38 -1.80 -14.99
CA LEU A 5 -25.57 -0.86 -14.23
C LEU A 5 -24.73 -1.56 -13.15
N VAL A 6 -25.30 -2.58 -12.48
CA VAL A 6 -24.58 -3.40 -11.48
C VAL A 6 -23.50 -4.25 -12.14
N ALA A 7 -23.79 -4.87 -13.30
CA ALA A 7 -22.81 -5.63 -14.05
C ALA A 7 -21.65 -4.76 -14.56
N ALA A 8 -21.93 -3.54 -15.02
CA ALA A 8 -20.90 -2.58 -15.43
C ALA A 8 -20.04 -2.10 -14.25
N PHE A 9 -20.64 -1.91 -13.07
CA PHE A 9 -19.91 -1.50 -11.86
C PHE A 9 -19.00 -2.62 -11.32
N VAL A 10 -19.49 -3.86 -11.29
CA VAL A 10 -18.69 -5.04 -10.92
C VAL A 10 -17.56 -5.28 -11.93
N LEU A 11 -17.82 -5.10 -13.23
CA LEU A 11 -16.81 -5.24 -14.27
C LEU A 11 -15.72 -4.15 -14.17
N VAL A 12 -16.08 -2.91 -13.83
CA VAL A 12 -15.11 -1.83 -13.60
C VAL A 12 -14.26 -2.11 -12.37
N ILE A 13 -14.83 -2.59 -11.27
CA ILE A 13 -14.07 -2.99 -10.06
C ILE A 13 -13.15 -4.18 -10.35
N PHE A 14 -13.63 -5.17 -11.10
CA PHE A 14 -12.85 -6.35 -11.47
C PHE A 14 -11.70 -6.00 -12.43
N LEU A 15 -11.93 -5.07 -13.36
CA LEU A 15 -10.91 -4.58 -14.28
C LEU A 15 -9.92 -3.65 -13.60
N THR A 16 -10.32 -2.76 -12.69
CA THR A 16 -9.37 -1.89 -11.96
C THR A 16 -8.56 -2.67 -10.93
N GLY A 17 -9.14 -3.70 -10.30
CA GLY A 17 -8.43 -4.65 -9.43
C GLY A 17 -7.38 -5.46 -10.20
N ARG A 18 -7.75 -6.08 -11.32
CA ARG A 18 -6.79 -6.85 -12.15
C ARG A 18 -5.77 -5.97 -12.84
N ILE A 19 -6.14 -4.85 -13.43
CA ILE A 19 -5.21 -3.97 -14.17
C ILE A 19 -4.29 -3.22 -13.19
N GLY A 20 -4.81 -2.71 -12.07
CA GLY A 20 -3.99 -2.07 -11.04
C GLY A 20 -2.97 -3.02 -10.43
N PHE A 21 -3.33 -4.31 -10.32
CA PHE A 21 -2.46 -5.35 -9.80
C PHE A 21 -1.42 -5.87 -10.82
N TRP A 22 -1.80 -6.05 -12.09
CA TRP A 22 -0.84 -6.37 -13.16
C TRP A 22 0.14 -5.21 -13.40
N LEU A 23 -0.29 -3.96 -13.24
CA LEU A 23 0.60 -2.79 -13.18
C LEU A 23 1.49 -2.80 -11.92
N ALA A 24 1.01 -3.32 -10.78
CA ALA A 24 1.82 -3.50 -9.57
C ALA A 24 2.89 -4.59 -9.72
N LEU A 25 2.57 -5.68 -10.42
CA LEU A 25 3.51 -6.74 -10.78
C LEU A 25 4.54 -6.29 -11.83
N LEU A 26 4.16 -5.43 -12.78
CA LEU A 26 5.08 -4.91 -13.81
C LEU A 26 5.95 -3.74 -13.36
N SER A 27 5.55 -3.00 -12.32
CA SER A 27 6.31 -1.83 -11.81
C SER A 27 7.02 -2.06 -10.47
N GLY A 28 6.74 -3.16 -9.76
CA GLY A 28 7.21 -3.37 -8.38
C GLY A 28 6.77 -2.28 -7.39
N LEU A 29 5.85 -1.39 -7.80
CA LEU A 29 5.46 -0.17 -7.07
C LEU A 29 3.93 0.04 -7.00
N GLY A 30 3.15 -0.74 -7.74
CA GLY A 30 1.78 -0.33 -8.11
C GLY A 30 0.77 -0.26 -6.96
N PHE A 31 1.11 -0.75 -5.77
CA PHE A 31 0.23 -0.53 -4.60
C PHE A 31 0.60 0.72 -3.79
N VAL A 32 1.90 1.07 -3.68
CA VAL A 32 2.33 2.26 -2.95
C VAL A 32 1.98 3.54 -3.73
N VAL A 33 2.12 3.53 -5.05
CA VAL A 33 1.71 4.68 -5.89
C VAL A 33 0.20 4.81 -5.96
N GLY A 34 -0.54 3.69 -6.00
CA GLY A 34 -2.00 3.68 -6.00
C GLY A 34 -2.60 4.26 -4.72
N ALA A 35 -2.10 3.86 -3.54
CA ALA A 35 -2.57 4.36 -2.25
C ALA A 35 -2.21 5.85 -2.03
N VAL A 36 -1.02 6.29 -2.46
CA VAL A 36 -0.62 7.71 -2.42
C VAL A 36 -1.48 8.55 -3.38
N MET A 37 -1.81 8.04 -4.57
CA MET A 37 -2.73 8.70 -5.52
C MET A 37 -4.14 8.86 -4.95
N VAL A 38 -4.68 7.84 -4.27
CA VAL A 38 -6.02 7.91 -3.66
C VAL A 38 -6.07 8.91 -2.49
N LEU A 39 -5.03 8.94 -1.65
CA LEU A 39 -4.92 9.91 -0.54
C LEU A 39 -4.78 11.36 -1.05
N LEU A 40 -4.04 11.59 -2.15
CA LEU A 40 -3.85 12.92 -2.74
C LEU A 40 -5.08 13.44 -3.51
N VAL A 41 -5.85 12.56 -4.15
CA VAL A 41 -7.11 12.94 -4.83
C VAL A 41 -8.21 13.28 -3.83
N ALA A 42 -8.29 12.55 -2.70
CA ALA A 42 -9.25 12.86 -1.63
C ALA A 42 -9.00 14.25 -1.01
N GLY A 43 -7.75 14.64 -0.80
CA GLY A 43 -7.38 15.99 -0.33
C GLY A 43 -7.77 17.10 -1.31
N ARG A 44 -7.73 16.83 -2.62
CA ARG A 44 -8.03 17.83 -3.67
C ARG A 44 -9.53 18.05 -3.88
N MET A 45 -10.37 17.05 -3.60
CA MET A 45 -11.83 17.15 -3.74
C MET A 45 -12.52 17.84 -2.55
N LEU A 46 -11.89 17.86 -1.37
CA LEU A 46 -12.40 18.56 -0.18
C LEU A 46 -12.03 20.06 -0.15
N GLY A 47 -11.02 20.49 -0.92
CA GLY A 47 -10.56 21.89 -0.96
C GLY A 47 -11.30 22.81 -1.94
N LYS A 48 -12.26 22.29 -2.72
CA LYS A 48 -12.94 23.04 -3.79
C LYS A 48 -14.37 23.47 -3.40
N LYS A 49 -14.48 24.26 -2.34
CA LYS A 49 -15.69 25.05 -2.07
C LYS A 49 -15.32 26.47 -1.65
N ALA A 50 -14.94 27.28 -2.63
CA ALA A 50 -14.88 28.72 -2.48
C ALA A 50 -16.32 29.25 -2.48
N ALA A 51 -16.76 29.83 -1.36
CA ALA A 51 -17.99 30.59 -1.27
C ALA A 51 -17.75 32.02 -1.78
N PRO A 52 -18.67 32.64 -2.54
CA PRO A 52 -18.61 34.06 -2.83
C PRO A 52 -19.19 34.90 -1.68
N ALA A 53 -18.48 35.97 -1.32
CA ALA A 53 -19.05 37.17 -0.66
C ALA A 53 -20.02 37.84 -1.64
N SER A 54 -21.12 38.51 -1.28
CA SER A 54 -21.48 39.46 -0.21
C SER A 54 -23.04 39.48 -0.14
N GLU A 55 -23.75 39.87 0.92
CA GLU A 55 -23.95 41.21 1.49
C GLU A 55 -24.80 41.07 2.77
N GLN A 56 -24.54 41.93 3.77
CA GLN A 56 -25.37 42.14 4.96
C GLN A 56 -26.53 43.10 4.63
N PRO A 57 -27.68 43.03 5.35
CA PRO A 57 -27.84 43.94 6.50
C PRO A 57 -28.63 43.42 7.72
N ALA A 58 -28.22 43.98 8.88
CA ALA A 58 -28.95 44.36 10.10
C ALA A 58 -30.21 43.61 10.59
N GLY A 59 -30.16 43.16 11.86
CA GLY A 59 -31.33 42.78 12.67
C GLY A 59 -30.91 42.31 14.07
N ALA A 60 -31.46 42.90 15.13
CA ALA A 60 -30.94 42.89 16.50
C ALA A 60 -31.46 41.76 17.44
N VAL A 61 -30.78 41.65 18.61
CA VAL A 61 -31.25 41.31 19.98
C VAL A 61 -31.00 39.89 20.58
N GLU A 62 -30.23 39.90 21.69
CA GLU A 62 -30.18 39.03 22.93
C GLU A 62 -29.86 37.52 22.84
N ALA A 63 -29.19 36.83 23.79
CA ALA A 63 -28.43 37.09 25.04
C ALA A 63 -27.71 35.77 25.48
N SER A 64 -26.65 35.87 26.31
CA SER A 64 -26.09 34.93 27.35
C SER A 64 -26.17 33.40 27.16
N ASP A 65 -25.16 32.55 27.43
CA ASP A 65 -24.07 32.63 28.41
C ASP A 65 -22.98 31.55 28.15
N ALA A 66 -21.75 31.88 28.53
CA ALA A 66 -20.56 31.11 28.95
C ALA A 66 -20.09 29.75 28.31
N SER A 67 -18.96 29.81 27.57
CA SER A 67 -17.66 29.07 27.63
C SER A 67 -17.52 27.58 28.08
N PRO A 68 -16.42 26.84 27.70
CA PRO A 68 -15.15 27.33 27.16
C PRO A 68 -14.63 26.65 25.87
N ALA A 69 -13.63 27.33 25.31
CA ALA A 69 -12.79 26.97 24.18
C ALA A 69 -12.41 25.47 24.09
N SER A 70 -12.84 24.84 22.99
CA SER A 70 -12.04 23.80 22.36
C SER A 70 -11.15 24.49 21.34
N SER A 71 -9.87 24.62 21.69
CA SER A 71 -8.79 24.93 20.77
C SER A 71 -8.75 23.83 19.71
N ALA A 72 -9.58 23.96 18.68
CA ALA A 72 -9.36 23.30 17.41
C ALA A 72 -8.17 24.01 16.76
N GLU A 73 -6.97 23.62 17.20
CA GLU A 73 -5.76 23.78 16.43
C GLU A 73 -6.06 23.21 15.04
N SER A 74 -6.27 24.15 14.13
CA SER A 74 -6.18 23.97 12.70
C SER A 74 -4.92 23.14 12.43
N VAL A 75 -5.12 21.85 12.12
CA VAL A 75 -4.13 21.04 11.43
C VAL A 75 -3.91 21.75 10.10
N ALA A 76 -2.92 22.64 10.09
CA ALA A 76 -2.51 23.33 8.90
C ALA A 76 -2.14 22.24 7.89
N SER A 77 -2.96 22.12 6.86
CA SER A 77 -2.63 21.37 5.65
C SER A 77 -1.31 21.94 5.14
N ALA A 78 -0.20 21.29 5.48
CA ALA A 78 1.12 21.70 5.04
C ALA A 78 1.21 21.39 3.55
N ALA A 79 0.93 22.40 2.74
CA ALA A 79 0.99 22.30 1.29
C ALA A 79 2.35 21.73 0.84
N ASP A 80 2.33 20.97 -0.25
CA ASP A 80 3.55 20.45 -0.88
C ASP A 80 4.54 21.58 -1.18
N PRO A 81 5.87 21.35 -1.07
CA PRO A 81 6.84 22.39 -1.36
C PRO A 81 6.69 22.83 -2.82
N VAL A 82 6.42 24.11 -3.05
CA VAL A 82 6.11 24.65 -4.38
C VAL A 82 7.23 24.32 -5.38
N GLU A 83 8.48 24.29 -4.91
CA GLU A 83 9.69 23.98 -5.67
C GLU A 83 9.70 22.56 -6.26
N LEU A 84 9.01 21.61 -5.63
CA LEU A 84 8.92 20.21 -6.09
C LEU A 84 7.71 19.94 -6.99
N THR A 85 6.82 20.92 -7.19
CA THR A 85 5.62 20.77 -8.03
C THR A 85 5.95 20.19 -9.42
N PRO A 86 6.98 20.66 -10.16
CA PRO A 86 7.30 20.08 -11.46
C PRO A 86 7.73 18.62 -11.39
N ALA A 87 8.47 18.23 -10.34
CA ALA A 87 8.91 16.85 -10.15
C ALA A 87 7.73 15.92 -9.80
N ILE A 88 6.78 16.41 -8.98
CA ILE A 88 5.53 15.72 -8.66
C ILE A 88 4.70 15.49 -9.92
N GLU A 89 4.50 16.52 -10.74
CA GLU A 89 3.75 16.43 -12.00
C GLU A 89 4.40 15.45 -12.98
N ALA A 90 5.73 15.49 -13.13
CA ALA A 90 6.47 14.54 -13.96
C ALA A 90 6.30 13.09 -13.46
N LEU A 91 6.37 12.86 -12.14
CA LEU A 91 6.17 11.52 -11.57
C LEU A 91 4.74 11.01 -11.79
N GLN A 92 3.73 11.87 -11.60
CA GLN A 92 2.32 11.54 -11.83
C GLN A 92 2.02 11.22 -13.31
N ALA A 93 2.75 11.85 -14.24
CA ALA A 93 2.68 11.56 -15.67
C ALA A 93 3.45 10.29 -16.08
N GLY A 94 4.12 9.60 -15.14
CA GLY A 94 4.98 8.44 -15.43
C GLY A 94 6.33 8.81 -16.05
N HIS A 95 6.70 10.09 -16.08
CA HIS A 95 8.00 10.56 -16.59
C HIS A 95 9.08 10.42 -15.51
N HIS A 96 9.38 9.18 -15.11
CA HIS A 96 10.25 8.88 -13.97
C HIS A 96 11.64 9.53 -14.07
N GLN A 97 12.28 9.49 -15.24
CA GLN A 97 13.59 10.12 -15.46
C GLN A 97 13.55 11.65 -15.26
N GLN A 98 12.48 12.29 -15.72
CA GLN A 98 12.29 13.73 -15.58
C GLN A 98 12.01 14.10 -14.12
N ALA A 99 11.21 13.30 -13.40
CA ALA A 99 10.96 13.49 -11.98
C ALA A 99 12.26 13.47 -11.15
N ILE A 100 13.15 12.50 -11.42
CA ILE A 100 14.48 12.42 -10.78
C ILE A 100 15.28 13.69 -11.06
N GLN A 101 15.38 14.10 -12.32
CA GLN A 101 16.15 15.30 -12.71
C GLN A 101 15.65 16.58 -12.04
N LEU A 102 14.33 16.72 -11.90
CA LEU A 102 13.69 17.89 -11.29
C LEU A 102 13.82 17.88 -9.75
N ALA A 103 13.83 16.71 -9.12
CA ALA A 103 13.99 16.57 -7.66
C ALA A 103 15.45 16.62 -7.20
N GLN A 104 16.40 16.18 -8.05
CA GLN A 104 17.82 16.04 -7.71
C GLN A 104 18.48 17.27 -7.06
N PRO A 105 18.20 18.53 -7.47
CA PRO A 105 18.82 19.70 -6.84
C PRO A 105 18.45 19.88 -5.36
N TYR A 106 17.38 19.22 -4.90
CA TYR A 106 16.80 19.41 -3.57
C TYR A 106 17.10 18.26 -2.61
N VAL A 107 17.79 17.20 -3.02
CA VAL A 107 18.08 16.03 -2.16
C VAL A 107 19.04 16.34 -1.01
N ASP A 108 19.73 17.48 -1.06
CA ASP A 108 20.60 18.03 -0.02
C ASP A 108 20.08 19.38 0.53
N ASP A 109 18.82 19.75 0.27
CA ASP A 109 18.25 21.02 0.72
C ASP A 109 18.33 21.13 2.26
N PRO A 110 18.73 22.29 2.82
CA PRO A 110 18.81 22.45 4.28
C PRO A 110 17.45 22.29 4.98
N ARG A 111 16.34 22.55 4.27
CA ARG A 111 14.98 22.38 4.80
C ARG A 111 14.62 20.90 4.76
N SER A 112 14.49 20.29 5.93
CA SER A 112 14.23 18.85 6.08
C SER A 112 13.05 18.37 5.24
N LYS A 113 11.91 19.09 5.25
CA LYS A 113 10.72 18.72 4.47
C LYS A 113 11.01 18.65 2.98
N VAL A 114 11.64 19.68 2.42
CA VAL A 114 11.97 19.74 0.98
C VAL A 114 12.93 18.62 0.61
N ARG A 115 13.94 18.40 1.46
CA ARG A 115 14.93 17.33 1.27
C ARG A 115 14.30 15.94 1.25
N ILE A 116 13.45 15.63 2.23
CA ILE A 116 12.80 14.33 2.34
C ILE A 116 11.83 14.10 1.18
N ASP A 117 11.04 15.12 0.81
CA ASP A 117 10.14 15.03 -0.34
C ASP A 117 10.92 14.85 -1.66
N ALA A 118 12.07 15.51 -1.82
CA ALA A 118 12.95 15.31 -2.97
C ALA A 118 13.53 13.89 -3.02
N LEU A 119 14.04 13.36 -1.90
CA LEU A 119 14.50 11.99 -1.79
C LEU A 119 13.38 11.00 -2.13
N ARG A 120 12.15 11.27 -1.70
CA ARG A 120 10.98 10.42 -1.97
C ARG A 120 10.65 10.39 -3.46
N LEU A 121 10.66 11.54 -4.13
CA LEU A 121 10.46 11.63 -5.59
C LEU A 121 11.57 10.92 -6.36
N THR A 122 12.82 11.10 -5.95
CA THR A 122 13.98 10.41 -6.54
C THR A 122 13.89 8.89 -6.35
N GLY A 123 13.56 8.43 -5.13
CA GLY A 123 13.36 7.01 -4.83
C GLY A 123 12.25 6.38 -5.67
N PHE A 124 11.09 7.05 -5.78
CA PHE A 124 10.00 6.58 -6.64
C PHE A 124 10.37 6.61 -8.13
N GLY A 125 11.09 7.63 -8.58
CA GLY A 125 11.57 7.70 -9.95
C GLY A 125 12.52 6.54 -10.30
N HIS A 126 13.52 6.27 -9.46
CA HIS A 126 14.43 5.15 -9.67
C HIS A 126 13.71 3.81 -9.64
N ALA A 127 12.80 3.60 -8.67
CA ALA A 127 12.06 2.35 -8.57
C ALA A 127 11.10 2.15 -9.78
N GLY A 128 10.46 3.23 -10.28
CA GLY A 128 9.65 3.20 -11.50
C GLY A 128 10.45 2.87 -12.77
N LEU A 129 11.76 3.12 -12.77
CA LEU A 129 12.69 2.70 -13.84
C LEU A 129 13.30 1.32 -13.61
N GLY A 130 12.91 0.60 -12.55
CA GLY A 130 13.53 -0.67 -12.15
C GLY A 130 14.95 -0.53 -11.58
N GLN A 131 15.40 0.69 -11.27
CA GLN A 131 16.73 1.00 -10.75
C GLN A 131 16.77 0.89 -9.21
N TYR A 132 16.38 -0.27 -8.68
CA TYR A 132 16.18 -0.47 -7.24
C TYR A 132 17.45 -0.23 -6.40
N ALA A 133 18.64 -0.50 -6.96
CA ALA A 133 19.91 -0.22 -6.28
C ALA A 133 20.14 1.28 -6.03
N LEU A 134 19.60 2.16 -6.90
CA LEU A 134 19.66 3.61 -6.75
C LEU A 134 18.51 4.14 -5.87
N ALA A 135 17.35 3.49 -5.89
CA ALA A 135 16.23 3.85 -5.02
C ALA A 135 16.51 3.53 -3.54
N TYR A 136 17.25 2.44 -3.27
CA TYR A 136 17.52 1.93 -1.94
C TYR A 136 18.09 2.98 -0.95
N PRO A 137 19.18 3.71 -1.26
CA PRO A 137 19.71 4.73 -0.35
C PRO A 137 18.72 5.88 -0.07
N CYS A 138 17.83 6.21 -1.02
CA CYS A 138 16.78 7.20 -0.78
C CYS A 138 15.82 6.70 0.30
N TRP A 139 15.36 5.45 0.22
CA TRP A 139 14.44 4.88 1.20
C TRP A 139 15.07 4.74 2.59
N LEU A 140 16.36 4.39 2.67
CA LEU A 140 17.07 4.40 3.95
C LEU A 140 17.08 5.78 4.59
N ALA A 141 17.46 6.82 3.84
CA ALA A 141 17.50 8.18 4.35
C ALA A 141 16.12 8.68 4.78
N ILE A 142 15.07 8.32 4.04
CA ILE A 142 13.69 8.68 4.39
C ILE A 142 13.22 7.93 5.64
N ALA A 143 13.50 6.63 5.76
CA ALA A 143 13.11 5.84 6.93
C ALA A 143 13.84 6.27 8.20
N GLU A 144 15.09 6.76 8.08
CA GLU A 144 15.84 7.34 9.19
C GLU A 144 15.25 8.69 9.63
N ALA A 145 14.88 9.55 8.68
CA ALA A 145 14.29 10.85 8.98
C ALA A 145 12.84 10.78 9.47
N GLU A 146 12.07 9.84 8.91
CA GLU A 146 10.64 9.63 9.17
C GLU A 146 10.39 8.13 9.40
N PRO A 147 10.58 7.63 10.64
CA PRO A 147 10.51 6.20 10.93
C PRO A 147 9.06 5.70 11.02
N THR A 148 8.41 5.60 9.86
CA THR A 148 7.04 5.08 9.69
C THR A 148 7.07 3.66 9.14
N SER A 149 6.03 2.89 9.43
CA SER A 149 5.86 1.53 8.89
C SER A 149 5.95 1.50 7.35
N LEU A 150 5.34 2.48 6.67
CA LEU A 150 5.36 2.61 5.22
C LEU A 150 6.77 2.86 4.67
N ASN A 151 7.56 3.72 5.31
CA ASN A 151 8.93 3.98 4.87
C ASN A 151 9.82 2.74 5.04
N TYR A 152 9.67 2.01 6.14
CA TYR A 152 10.36 0.73 6.33
C TYR A 152 9.89 -0.37 5.38
N LEU A 153 8.63 -0.36 4.94
CA LEU A 153 8.17 -1.25 3.88
C LEU A 153 8.89 -0.98 2.55
N ASN A 154 9.09 0.29 2.18
CA ASN A 154 9.85 0.64 0.97
C ASN A 154 11.32 0.17 1.06
N VAL A 155 11.96 0.32 2.23
CA VAL A 155 13.31 -0.23 2.49
C VAL A 155 13.30 -1.76 2.32
N THR A 156 12.35 -2.43 2.96
CA THR A 156 12.19 -3.90 2.94
C THR A 156 12.06 -4.43 1.51
N SER A 157 11.08 -3.94 0.76
CA SER A 157 10.80 -4.38 -0.59
C SER A 157 11.98 -4.09 -1.53
N THR A 158 12.56 -2.90 -1.43
CA THR A 158 13.70 -2.52 -2.29
C THR A 158 14.93 -3.36 -1.96
N ALA A 159 15.25 -3.58 -0.68
CA ALA A 159 16.35 -4.42 -0.23
C ALA A 159 16.23 -5.86 -0.76
N ALA A 160 15.02 -6.44 -0.68
CA ALA A 160 14.77 -7.78 -1.18
C ALA A 160 14.99 -7.90 -2.69
N VAL A 161 14.47 -6.96 -3.48
CA VAL A 161 14.63 -6.97 -4.95
C VAL A 161 16.11 -6.90 -5.35
N ILE A 162 16.94 -6.16 -4.61
CA ILE A 162 18.39 -6.07 -4.87
C ILE A 162 19.22 -7.16 -4.16
N GLY A 163 18.59 -8.14 -3.54
CA GLY A 163 19.26 -9.28 -2.92
C GLY A 163 19.89 -9.02 -1.53
N ARG A 164 19.57 -7.90 -0.87
CA ARG A 164 20.03 -7.57 0.48
C ARG A 164 19.07 -8.14 1.54
N PHE A 165 18.98 -9.47 1.61
CA PHE A 165 17.93 -10.16 2.37
C PHE A 165 18.00 -9.92 3.88
N ASP A 166 19.18 -9.94 4.49
CA ASP A 166 19.31 -9.68 5.94
C ASP A 166 18.79 -8.29 6.31
N GLU A 167 19.06 -7.31 5.46
CA GLU A 167 18.58 -5.93 5.62
C GLU A 167 17.09 -5.82 5.35
N ALA A 168 16.56 -6.57 4.38
CA ALA A 168 15.14 -6.66 4.13
C ALA A 168 14.40 -7.25 5.34
N GLU A 169 14.89 -8.34 5.94
CA GLU A 169 14.28 -8.94 7.13
C GLU A 169 14.35 -8.01 8.35
N ALA A 170 15.47 -7.31 8.55
CA ALA A 170 15.60 -6.33 9.63
C ALA A 170 14.64 -5.15 9.45
N ALA A 171 14.51 -4.63 8.23
CA ALA A 171 13.57 -3.57 7.91
C ALA A 171 12.10 -4.03 8.02
N TYR A 172 11.81 -5.28 7.65
CA TYR A 172 10.47 -5.86 7.78
C TYR A 172 10.08 -5.99 9.25
N ALA A 173 10.97 -6.49 10.10
CA ALA A 173 10.74 -6.54 11.55
C ALA A 173 10.50 -5.15 12.15
N GLN A 174 11.23 -4.12 11.66
CA GLN A 174 10.99 -2.75 12.08
C GLN A 174 9.63 -2.21 11.60
N CYS A 175 9.24 -2.52 10.38
CA CYS A 175 7.91 -2.24 9.85
C CYS A 175 6.85 -2.85 10.78
N GLU A 176 6.89 -4.14 11.07
CA GLU A 176 5.92 -4.81 11.95
C GLU A 176 5.81 -4.18 13.34
N ARG A 177 6.94 -3.78 13.93
CA ARG A 177 6.95 -3.05 15.21
C ARG A 177 6.22 -1.72 15.12
N LEU A 178 6.49 -0.92 14.09
CA LEU A 178 5.87 0.39 13.90
C LEU A 178 4.37 0.27 13.63
N VAL A 179 3.94 -0.73 12.87
CA VAL A 179 2.52 -1.03 12.64
C VAL A 179 1.76 -1.25 13.93
N THR A 180 2.34 -2.06 14.82
CA THR A 180 1.73 -2.36 16.11
C THR A 180 1.61 -1.09 16.97
N GLN A 181 2.58 -0.18 16.88
CA GLN A 181 2.59 1.09 17.60
C GLN A 181 1.60 2.10 17.00
N GLU A 182 1.56 2.23 15.67
CA GLU A 182 0.68 3.13 14.92
C GLU A 182 -0.80 2.74 15.05
N GLY A 183 -1.11 1.43 15.06
CA GLY A 183 -2.47 0.89 15.19
C GLY A 183 -3.06 0.93 16.60
N GLY A 184 -2.40 1.59 17.55
CA GLY A 184 -2.94 1.82 18.90
C GLY A 184 -3.20 0.58 19.75
N GLY A 185 -2.64 -0.59 19.37
CA GLY A 185 -2.84 -1.85 20.07
C GLY A 185 -4.14 -2.59 19.75
N ASP A 186 -4.94 -2.13 18.78
CA ASP A 186 -6.09 -2.93 18.28
C ASP A 186 -5.56 -4.12 17.45
N PRO A 187 -5.76 -5.36 17.92
CA PRO A 187 -5.31 -6.55 17.19
C PRO A 187 -5.89 -6.62 15.77
N ALA A 188 -7.10 -6.09 15.54
CA ALA A 188 -7.71 -6.04 14.22
C ALA A 188 -6.98 -5.06 13.28
N GLN A 189 -6.48 -3.92 13.77
CA GLN A 189 -5.72 -2.98 12.94
C GLN A 189 -4.34 -3.50 12.56
N GLY A 190 -3.67 -4.20 13.47
CA GLY A 190 -2.41 -4.89 13.15
C GLY A 190 -2.64 -5.90 12.02
N LEU A 191 -3.65 -6.76 12.17
CA LEU A 191 -4.05 -7.77 11.18
C LEU A 191 -4.26 -7.19 9.77
N ILE A 192 -4.95 -6.05 9.66
CA ILE A 192 -5.26 -5.34 8.42
C ILE A 192 -3.99 -4.83 7.71
N PHE A 193 -3.09 -4.19 8.45
CA PHE A 193 -1.89 -3.60 7.86
C PHE A 193 -0.83 -4.66 7.50
N HIS A 194 -0.78 -5.78 8.24
CA HIS A 194 0.11 -6.89 7.94
C HIS A 194 -0.18 -7.54 6.59
N GLY A 195 -1.46 -7.74 6.21
CA GLY A 195 -1.83 -8.43 4.96
C GLY A 195 -1.29 -7.74 3.69
N GLN A 196 -1.45 -6.41 3.60
CA GLN A 196 -0.98 -5.64 2.44
C GLN A 196 0.54 -5.58 2.35
N ASN A 197 1.22 -5.40 3.49
CA ASN A 197 2.68 -5.34 3.54
C ASN A 197 3.33 -6.68 3.25
N GLN A 198 2.74 -7.76 3.75
CA GLN A 198 3.16 -9.12 3.43
C GLN A 198 3.01 -9.39 1.94
N ALA A 199 1.90 -9.02 1.31
CA ALA A 199 1.72 -9.19 -0.13
C ALA A 199 2.79 -8.43 -0.94
N ASN A 200 3.08 -7.18 -0.58
CA ASN A 200 4.12 -6.39 -1.24
C ASN A 200 5.51 -7.02 -1.06
N PHE A 201 5.84 -7.49 0.15
CA PHE A 201 7.11 -8.12 0.41
C PHE A 201 7.25 -9.49 -0.28
N LEU A 202 6.19 -10.28 -0.31
CA LEU A 202 6.12 -11.54 -1.05
C LEU A 202 6.35 -11.32 -2.55
N ALA A 203 5.77 -10.26 -3.13
CA ALA A 203 6.01 -9.89 -4.52
C ALA A 203 7.50 -9.53 -4.75
N SER A 204 8.12 -8.78 -3.84
CA SER A 204 9.55 -8.46 -3.90
C SER A 204 10.44 -9.71 -3.81
N LEU A 205 10.12 -10.65 -2.93
CA LEU A 205 10.85 -11.92 -2.79
C LEU A 205 10.65 -12.83 -4.01
N ALA A 206 9.46 -12.84 -4.60
CA ALA A 206 9.17 -13.54 -5.84
C ALA A 206 10.00 -12.98 -7.00
N GLN A 207 10.08 -11.65 -7.11
CA GLN A 207 10.90 -10.95 -8.11
C GLN A 207 12.40 -11.21 -7.91
N ALA A 208 12.84 -11.34 -6.66
CA ALA A 208 14.21 -11.70 -6.31
C ALA A 208 14.51 -13.20 -6.46
N GLU A 209 13.56 -14.00 -6.98
CA GLU A 209 13.67 -15.45 -7.14
C GLU A 209 14.02 -16.19 -5.84
N ARG A 210 13.47 -15.73 -4.70
CA ARG A 210 13.64 -16.36 -3.37
C ARG A 210 12.34 -16.99 -2.86
N PRO A 211 11.87 -18.08 -3.49
CA PRO A 211 10.63 -18.75 -3.08
C PRO A 211 10.75 -19.34 -1.67
N ASP A 212 11.95 -19.73 -1.25
CA ASP A 212 12.26 -20.23 0.10
C ASP A 212 11.93 -19.18 1.19
N LEU A 213 12.38 -17.94 0.99
CA LEU A 213 12.05 -16.84 1.88
C LEU A 213 10.59 -16.42 1.73
N ALA A 214 10.07 -16.37 0.51
CA ALA A 214 8.66 -16.02 0.29
C ALA A 214 7.73 -16.99 1.03
N PHE A 215 8.02 -18.28 1.03
CA PHE A 215 7.21 -19.28 1.73
C PHE A 215 7.12 -19.04 3.24
N LYS A 216 8.21 -18.58 3.89
CA LYS A 216 8.22 -18.17 5.30
C LYS A 216 7.16 -17.09 5.60
N TYR A 217 7.05 -16.10 4.74
CA TYR A 217 6.12 -14.97 4.91
C TYR A 217 4.70 -15.26 4.39
N LEU A 218 4.55 -16.32 3.59
CA LEU A 218 3.25 -16.77 3.10
C LEU A 218 2.45 -17.50 4.19
N GLN A 219 3.13 -18.20 5.10
CA GLN A 219 2.46 -18.99 6.15
C GLN A 219 1.58 -18.15 7.09
N PRO A 220 2.02 -16.98 7.60
CA PRO A 220 1.15 -16.09 8.36
C PRO A 220 -0.10 -15.64 7.58
N LEU A 221 0.05 -15.31 6.29
CA LEU A 221 -1.06 -14.89 5.44
C LEU A 221 -2.06 -16.03 5.22
N ALA A 222 -1.59 -17.26 4.98
CA ALA A 222 -2.44 -18.44 4.89
C ALA A 222 -3.20 -18.70 6.20
N ASN A 223 -2.53 -18.57 7.36
CA ASN A 223 -3.15 -18.70 8.68
C ASN A 223 -4.24 -17.64 8.91
N PHE A 224 -4.09 -16.46 8.31
CA PHE A 224 -5.08 -15.41 8.39
C PHE A 224 -6.41 -15.83 7.74
N TYR A 225 -6.37 -16.26 6.47
CA TYR A 225 -7.58 -16.73 5.79
C TYR A 225 -8.23 -17.90 6.53
N ARG A 226 -7.43 -18.81 7.07
CA ARG A 226 -7.89 -19.93 7.90
C ARG A 226 -8.61 -19.47 9.16
N SER A 227 -8.23 -18.34 9.75
CA SER A 227 -8.85 -17.80 10.96
C SER A 227 -10.13 -16.99 10.69
N LEU A 228 -10.24 -16.38 9.50
CA LEU A 228 -11.40 -15.57 9.14
C LEU A 228 -12.63 -16.41 8.79
N HIS A 229 -12.41 -17.58 8.17
CA HIS A 229 -13.46 -18.44 7.61
C HIS A 229 -14.40 -17.76 6.59
N ILE A 230 -14.04 -16.57 6.09
CA ILE A 230 -14.81 -15.76 5.14
C ILE A 230 -13.85 -15.24 4.08
N THR A 231 -14.13 -15.51 2.80
CA THR A 231 -13.31 -15.07 1.66
C THR A 231 -13.99 -14.05 0.75
N ASP A 232 -15.19 -13.59 1.13
CA ASP A 232 -15.92 -12.52 0.44
C ASP A 232 -15.02 -11.30 0.16
N SER A 233 -15.02 -10.86 -1.09
CA SER A 233 -14.15 -9.78 -1.57
C SER A 233 -14.40 -8.46 -0.84
N HIS A 234 -15.66 -8.15 -0.52
CA HIS A 234 -16.00 -6.93 0.22
C HIS A 234 -15.50 -6.98 1.67
N PHE A 235 -15.68 -8.13 2.34
CA PHE A 235 -15.19 -8.37 3.69
C PHE A 235 -13.66 -8.26 3.79
N LEU A 236 -12.93 -8.81 2.80
CA LEU A 236 -11.48 -8.73 2.71
C LEU A 236 -11.01 -7.29 2.41
N TYR A 237 -11.70 -6.60 1.49
CA TYR A 237 -11.41 -5.20 1.15
C TYR A 237 -11.49 -4.28 2.38
N VAL A 238 -12.56 -4.37 3.16
CA VAL A 238 -12.75 -3.56 4.37
C VAL A 238 -11.67 -3.83 5.42
N ARG A 239 -11.00 -4.99 5.35
CA ARG A 239 -9.88 -5.37 6.22
C ARG A 239 -8.51 -5.22 5.55
N ASN A 240 -8.40 -4.51 4.42
CA ASN A 240 -7.17 -4.38 3.63
C ASN A 240 -6.40 -5.70 3.45
N MET A 241 -7.14 -6.81 3.35
CA MET A 241 -6.57 -8.11 3.05
C MET A 241 -6.49 -8.27 1.54
N PRO A 242 -5.44 -8.93 1.01
CA PRO A 242 -5.45 -9.35 -0.38
C PRO A 242 -6.71 -10.18 -0.65
N PHE A 243 -7.27 -10.07 -1.85
CA PHE A 243 -8.37 -10.95 -2.24
C PHE A 243 -7.90 -12.40 -2.24
N PHE A 244 -8.78 -13.32 -1.84
CA PHE A 244 -8.39 -14.72 -1.69
C PHE A 244 -7.93 -15.33 -3.02
N GLU A 245 -8.56 -14.94 -4.13
CA GLU A 245 -8.14 -15.32 -5.48
C GLU A 245 -6.71 -14.87 -5.81
N VAL A 246 -6.34 -13.65 -5.43
CA VAL A 246 -4.99 -13.10 -5.61
C VAL A 246 -3.99 -13.88 -4.78
N PHE A 247 -4.35 -14.22 -3.53
CA PHE A 247 -3.54 -15.08 -2.69
C PHE A 247 -3.30 -16.44 -3.36
N LEU A 248 -4.32 -17.11 -3.89
CA LEU A 248 -4.17 -18.41 -4.57
C LEU A 248 -3.29 -18.30 -5.81
N GLU A 249 -3.55 -17.30 -6.67
CA GLU A 249 -2.80 -17.05 -7.90
C GLU A 249 -1.31 -16.83 -7.63
N GLN A 250 -0.97 -16.04 -6.61
CA GLN A 250 0.41 -15.71 -6.29
C GLN A 250 1.13 -16.77 -5.45
N SER A 251 0.42 -17.41 -4.52
CA SER A 251 1.00 -18.41 -3.64
C SER A 251 1.40 -19.66 -4.41
N LEU A 252 0.58 -20.11 -5.35
CA LEU A 252 0.77 -21.40 -6.02
C LEU A 252 2.13 -21.55 -6.70
N PRO A 253 2.60 -20.62 -7.56
CA PRO A 253 3.92 -20.74 -8.17
C PRO A 253 5.07 -20.64 -7.16
N LEU A 254 4.87 -20.00 -6.00
CA LEU A 254 5.88 -19.91 -4.95
C LEU A 254 5.97 -21.21 -4.16
N VAL A 255 4.84 -21.74 -3.70
CA VAL A 255 4.79 -22.96 -2.89
C VAL A 255 5.28 -24.16 -3.72
N ARG A 256 4.91 -24.25 -5.01
CA ARG A 256 5.41 -25.28 -5.94
C ARG A 256 6.93 -25.31 -6.11
N LYS A 257 7.61 -24.17 -5.91
CA LYS A 257 9.07 -24.10 -5.98
C LYS A 257 9.76 -24.61 -4.71
N VAL A 258 9.04 -24.72 -3.59
CA VAL A 258 9.59 -25.06 -2.28
C VAL A 258 9.16 -26.45 -1.81
N LEU A 259 7.91 -26.83 -2.07
CA LEU A 259 7.32 -28.08 -1.62
C LEU A 259 7.22 -29.08 -2.77
N ASP A 260 7.39 -30.37 -2.46
CA ASP A 260 6.97 -31.43 -3.35
C ASP A 260 5.44 -31.51 -3.46
N GLU A 261 4.94 -32.28 -4.44
CA GLU A 261 3.50 -32.37 -4.74
C GLU A 261 2.68 -32.83 -3.53
N SER A 262 3.20 -33.77 -2.73
CA SER A 262 2.47 -34.31 -1.58
C SER A 262 2.35 -33.26 -0.45
N ALA A 263 3.43 -32.54 -0.18
CA ALA A 263 3.46 -31.47 0.80
C ALA A 263 2.67 -30.24 0.35
N LEU A 264 2.68 -29.94 -0.95
CA LEU A 264 1.88 -28.88 -1.58
C LEU A 264 0.38 -29.12 -1.38
N VAL A 265 -0.11 -30.32 -1.72
CA VAL A 265 -1.51 -30.72 -1.52
C VAL A 265 -1.87 -30.63 -0.04
N ALA A 266 -1.03 -31.18 0.84
CA ALA A 266 -1.27 -31.17 2.28
C ALA A 266 -1.36 -29.74 2.84
N TRP A 267 -0.48 -28.84 2.39
CA TRP A 267 -0.45 -27.45 2.82
C TRP A 267 -1.73 -26.71 2.39
N TYR A 268 -2.10 -26.79 1.11
CA TYR A 268 -3.31 -26.15 0.59
C TYR A 268 -4.59 -26.73 1.17
N ARG A 269 -4.64 -28.03 1.48
CA ARG A 269 -5.77 -28.65 2.18
C ARG A 269 -6.06 -27.97 3.52
N THR A 270 -5.02 -27.55 4.26
CA THR A 270 -5.22 -26.82 5.54
C THR A 270 -5.93 -25.47 5.37
N VAL A 271 -5.79 -24.84 4.19
CA VAL A 271 -6.48 -23.59 3.84
C VAL A 271 -7.88 -23.91 3.31
N TYR A 272 -7.98 -24.88 2.39
CA TYR A 272 -9.24 -25.33 1.80
C TYR A 272 -10.29 -25.73 2.85
N ASP A 273 -9.88 -26.51 3.85
CA ASP A 273 -10.77 -27.01 4.91
C ASP A 273 -11.30 -25.87 5.82
N ALA A 274 -10.63 -24.72 5.83
CA ALA A 274 -10.92 -23.61 6.73
C ALA A 274 -11.68 -22.45 6.08
N VAL A 275 -11.76 -22.36 4.76
CA VAL A 275 -12.46 -21.27 4.07
C VAL A 275 -13.94 -21.60 3.82
N ASP A 276 -14.73 -20.57 3.50
CA ASP A 276 -16.13 -20.69 3.12
C ASP A 276 -16.31 -21.35 1.74
N GLU A 277 -17.56 -21.66 1.38
CA GLU A 277 -17.88 -22.36 0.12
C GLU A 277 -17.46 -21.57 -1.13
N GLU A 278 -17.52 -20.24 -1.08
CA GLU A 278 -17.01 -19.37 -2.16
C GLU A 278 -15.49 -19.51 -2.30
N GLY A 279 -14.76 -19.49 -1.18
CA GLY A 279 -13.32 -19.72 -1.14
C GLY A 279 -12.95 -21.10 -1.69
N LYS A 280 -13.68 -22.15 -1.31
CA LYS A 280 -13.48 -23.51 -1.83
C LYS A 280 -13.68 -23.59 -3.35
N ALA A 281 -14.67 -22.89 -3.89
CA ALA A 281 -14.92 -22.86 -5.33
C ALA A 281 -13.71 -22.26 -6.10
N LEU A 282 -13.03 -21.28 -5.51
CA LEU A 282 -11.85 -20.66 -6.12
C LEU A 282 -10.68 -21.63 -6.27
N PHE A 283 -10.52 -22.64 -5.41
CA PHE A 283 -9.45 -23.64 -5.58
C PHE A 283 -9.57 -24.40 -6.91
N ALA A 284 -10.81 -24.74 -7.32
CA ALA A 284 -11.05 -25.39 -8.60
C ALA A 284 -10.78 -24.43 -9.77
N THR A 285 -11.21 -23.16 -9.66
CA THR A 285 -10.99 -22.13 -10.69
C THR A 285 -9.50 -21.88 -10.94
N TYR A 286 -8.70 -21.81 -9.89
CA TYR A 286 -7.26 -21.52 -9.96
C TYR A 286 -6.39 -22.79 -10.04
N GLN A 287 -7.00 -23.97 -10.19
CA GLN A 287 -6.31 -25.27 -10.32
C GLN A 287 -5.30 -25.51 -9.20
N VAL A 288 -5.67 -25.10 -7.99
CA VAL A 288 -4.86 -25.29 -6.78
C VAL A 288 -5.09 -26.72 -6.30
N PRO A 289 -4.04 -27.53 -6.08
CA PRO A 289 -4.20 -28.87 -5.54
C PRO A 289 -4.68 -28.80 -4.08
N HIS A 290 -5.69 -29.59 -3.72
CA HIS A 290 -6.28 -29.57 -2.37
C HIS A 290 -6.99 -30.87 -2.02
#